data_AF-A0A2D4LBL0-F1
#
_entry.id   AF-A0A2D4LBL0-F1
#
_cell.length_a   1.000
_cell.length_b   1.000
_cell.length_c   1.000
_cell.angle_alpha   90.00
_cell.angle_beta   90.00
_cell.angle_gamma   90.00
#
_symmetry.space_group_name_H-M   'P 1'
#
loop_
_entity.id
_entity.type
_entity.pdbx_description
1 polymer ?
#
loop_
_entity_poly.entity_id
_entity_poly.type
_entity_poly.pdbx_seq_one_letter_code
_entity_poly.pdbx_strand_id
1 'polypeptide(L)'
;ALSACHLPQGKNDGINPEDFPETVYKTFLMNLCPRPDIDEIFTSHHSKAKPYMTKDHLTKFINKKQRNSHLNDTLFPPAKPDRVQGLIEKYEPSGMNIQRGQLSPEGMVWFLCGPENSIISQDKLFLYQDMNQ
;
A
#
# COMPACT_ATOMS: atom_id res chain seq x y z
N ALA A 1 12.04 3.42 17.86
CA ALA A 1 10.94 2.62 17.30
C ALA A 1 10.03 2.05 18.38
N LEU A 2 10.52 1.18 19.28
CA LEU A 2 9.72 0.65 20.42
C LEU A 2 9.16 1.77 21.32
N SER A 3 9.99 2.75 21.69
CA SER A 3 9.57 3.91 22.48
C SER A 3 8.44 4.74 21.83
N ALA A 4 8.47 4.90 20.50
CA ALA A 4 7.45 5.61 19.74
C ALA A 4 6.10 4.85 19.70
N CYS A 5 6.13 3.55 20.02
CA CYS A 5 4.95 2.70 20.17
C CYS A 5 4.52 2.53 21.62
N HIS A 6 5.15 3.26 22.56
CA HIS A 6 4.95 3.10 24.00
C HIS A 6 5.25 1.70 24.53
N LEU A 7 6.16 0.97 23.86
CA LEU A 7 6.57 -0.38 24.24
C LEU A 7 7.86 -0.36 25.09
N PRO A 8 8.06 -1.37 25.95
CA PRO A 8 9.30 -1.58 26.68
C PRO A 8 10.51 -1.68 25.74
N GLN A 9 11.67 -1.16 26.17
CA GLN A 9 12.89 -1.09 25.34
C GLN A 9 14.18 -1.49 26.10
N GLY A 10 14.05 -1.95 27.34
CA GLY A 10 15.16 -2.49 28.11
C GLY A 10 15.64 -3.83 27.56
N LYS A 11 16.92 -4.14 27.75
CA LYS A 11 17.57 -5.34 27.21
C LYS A 11 16.90 -6.66 27.64
N ASN A 12 16.28 -6.68 28.81
CA ASN A 12 15.63 -7.86 29.39
C ASN A 12 14.11 -7.68 29.54
N ASP A 13 13.53 -6.65 28.93
CA ASP A 13 12.10 -6.38 29.03
C ASP A 13 11.32 -7.34 28.12
N GLY A 14 10.16 -7.79 28.59
CA GLY A 14 9.18 -8.51 27.77
C GLY A 14 8.08 -7.58 27.26
N ILE A 15 7.48 -7.92 26.13
CA ILE A 15 6.28 -7.26 25.60
C ILE A 15 5.10 -8.22 25.82
N ASN A 16 4.03 -7.75 26.46
CA ASN A 16 2.78 -8.50 26.55
C ASN A 16 2.17 -8.60 25.15
N PRO A 17 1.79 -9.79 24.64
CA PRO A 17 1.18 -9.93 23.32
C PRO A 17 -0.05 -9.04 23.10
N GLU A 18 -0.82 -8.75 24.16
CA GLU A 18 -1.99 -7.84 24.09
C GLU A 18 -1.61 -6.40 23.76
N ASP A 19 -0.40 -5.96 24.14
CA ASP A 19 0.14 -4.63 23.88
C ASP A 19 0.77 -4.52 22.47
N PHE A 20 0.84 -5.62 21.72
CA PHE A 20 1.46 -5.67 20.39
C PHE A 20 0.52 -6.14 19.26
N PRO A 21 -0.65 -5.49 19.06
CA PRO A 21 -1.51 -5.76 17.93
C PRO A 21 -0.88 -5.29 16.60
N GLU A 22 -1.49 -5.70 15.48
CA GLU A 22 -1.00 -5.38 14.13
C GLU A 22 -0.82 -3.86 13.90
N THR A 23 -1.71 -3.03 14.44
CA THR A 23 -1.61 -1.57 14.32
C THR A 23 -0.34 -1.02 14.97
N VAL A 24 0.02 -1.53 16.15
CA VAL A 24 1.26 -1.17 16.86
C VAL A 24 2.48 -1.69 16.10
N TYR A 25 2.42 -2.92 15.56
CA TYR A 25 3.48 -3.47 14.72
C TYR A 25 3.73 -2.61 13.47
N LYS A 26 2.67 -2.15 12.80
CA LYS A 26 2.76 -1.24 11.64
C LYS A 26 3.43 0.08 12.01
N THR A 27 3.01 0.71 13.10
CA THR A 27 3.66 1.93 13.62
C THR A 27 5.13 1.68 13.97
N PHE A 28 5.44 0.53 14.58
CA PHE A 28 6.81 0.14 14.90
C PHE A 28 7.68 0.05 13.65
N LEU A 29 7.20 -0.60 12.59
CA LEU A 29 7.92 -0.71 11.32
C LEU A 29 8.16 0.66 10.68
N MET A 30 7.16 1.55 10.65
CA MET A 30 7.29 2.90 10.12
C MET A 30 8.37 3.71 10.86
N ASN A 31 8.55 3.48 12.16
CA ASN A 31 9.57 4.14 12.97
C ASN A 31 10.94 3.43 12.93
N LEU A 32 10.97 2.12 12.71
CA LEU A 32 12.20 1.34 12.64
C LEU A 32 12.91 1.55 11.30
N CYS A 33 12.13 1.60 10.21
CA CYS A 33 12.64 1.69 8.85
C CYS A 33 11.90 2.78 8.07
N PRO A 34 12.28 4.06 8.23
CA PRO A 34 11.75 5.14 7.40
C PRO A 34 11.96 4.85 5.90
N ARG A 35 11.00 5.25 5.06
CA ARG A 35 10.95 4.94 3.61
C ARG A 35 11.00 6.21 2.74
N PRO A 36 12.14 6.93 2.71
CA PRO A 36 12.26 8.15 1.90
C PRO A 36 12.12 7.89 0.39
N ASP A 37 12.43 6.66 -0.04
CA ASP A 37 12.21 6.19 -1.41
C ASP A 37 10.73 6.18 -1.79
N ILE A 38 9.85 5.79 -0.86
CA ILE A 38 8.40 5.82 -1.09
C ILE A 38 7.88 7.26 -1.06
N ASP A 39 8.43 8.11 -0.20
CA ASP A 39 8.10 9.54 -0.17
C ASP A 39 8.44 10.23 -1.50
N GLU A 40 9.57 9.87 -2.13
CA GLU A 40 9.94 10.36 -3.46
C GLU A 40 8.94 9.89 -4.54
N ILE A 41 8.54 8.61 -4.52
CA ILE A 41 7.51 8.09 -5.44
C ILE A 41 6.19 8.83 -5.23
N PHE A 42 5.80 9.05 -3.98
CA PHE A 42 4.57 9.74 -3.61
C PHE A 42 4.52 11.18 -4.12
N THR A 43 5.64 11.89 -3.99
CA THR A 43 5.77 13.31 -4.39
C THR A 43 5.96 13.49 -5.89
N SER A 44 6.74 12.62 -6.56
CA SER A 44 7.02 12.70 -8.01
C SER A 44 5.77 12.60 -8.90
N HIS A 45 4.72 11.95 -8.40
CA HIS A 45 3.45 11.78 -9.12
C HIS A 45 2.37 12.78 -8.70
N HIS A 46 2.73 13.75 -7.86
CA HIS A 46 1.81 14.76 -7.36
C HIS A 46 2.16 16.16 -7.86
N SER A 47 1.24 16.79 -8.60
CA SER A 47 1.47 18.10 -9.25
C SER A 47 1.49 19.29 -8.29
N LYS A 48 1.13 19.09 -7.02
CA LYS A 48 1.18 20.08 -5.93
C LYS A 48 1.64 19.34 -4.68
N ALA A 49 2.54 19.88 -3.86
CA ALA A 49 3.05 19.22 -2.65
C ALA A 49 1.99 19.08 -1.54
N LYS A 50 0.89 18.36 -1.80
CA LYS A 50 -0.11 18.05 -0.76
C LYS A 50 0.34 16.83 0.04
N PRO A 51 -0.04 16.74 1.33
CA PRO A 51 0.33 15.62 2.19
C PRO A 51 -0.52 14.36 1.94
N TYR A 52 -1.21 14.26 0.79
CA TYR A 52 -2.09 13.15 0.44
C TYR A 52 -2.18 12.98 -1.08
N MET A 53 -2.44 11.74 -1.52
CA MET A 53 -2.81 11.41 -2.89
C MET A 53 -4.32 11.24 -2.96
N THR A 54 -4.97 11.91 -3.92
CA THR A 54 -6.43 11.75 -4.12
C THR A 54 -6.72 10.44 -4.84
N LYS A 55 -7.97 9.95 -4.72
CA LYS A 55 -8.48 8.81 -5.48
C LYS A 55 -8.14 8.86 -6.97
N ASP A 56 -8.30 10.02 -7.60
CA ASP A 56 -7.99 10.20 -9.04
C ASP A 56 -6.49 10.09 -9.33
N HIS A 57 -5.64 10.62 -8.46
CA HIS A 57 -4.18 10.51 -8.61
C HIS A 57 -3.72 9.06 -8.42
N LEU A 58 -4.24 8.37 -7.42
CA LEU A 58 -3.94 6.96 -7.19
C LEU A 58 -4.44 6.09 -8.35
N THR A 59 -5.63 6.37 -8.88
CA THR A 59 -6.17 5.69 -10.07
C THR A 59 -5.26 5.86 -11.28
N LYS A 60 -4.75 7.08 -11.52
CA LYS A 60 -3.78 7.34 -12.59
C LYS A 60 -2.47 6.60 -12.35
N PHE A 61 -1.95 6.62 -11.12
CA PHE A 61 -0.72 5.91 -10.76
C PHE A 61 -0.82 4.41 -11.06
N ILE A 62 -1.88 3.75 -10.57
CA ILE A 62 -2.10 2.32 -10.80
C ILE A 62 -2.17 2.01 -12.31
N ASN A 63 -2.98 2.75 -13.05
CA ASN A 63 -3.21 2.46 -14.47
C ASN A 63 -2.05 2.85 -15.40
N LYS A 64 -1.17 3.76 -14.99
CA LYS A 64 -0.06 4.25 -15.84
C LYS A 64 1.32 3.78 -15.42
N LYS A 65 1.52 3.42 -14.14
CA LYS A 65 2.83 3.01 -13.60
C LYS A 65 2.87 1.56 -13.15
N GLN A 66 1.79 1.03 -12.59
CA GLN A 66 1.75 -0.37 -12.12
C GLN A 66 1.23 -1.34 -13.19
N ARG A 67 0.28 -0.90 -14.02
CA ARG A 67 -0.29 -1.73 -15.08
C ARG A 67 0.73 -2.04 -16.17
N ASN A 68 0.87 -3.32 -16.52
CA ASN A 68 1.60 -3.75 -17.71
C ASN A 68 0.87 -3.30 -18.98
N SER A 69 1.54 -2.47 -19.80
CA SER A 69 0.99 -1.88 -21.02
C SER A 69 0.72 -2.87 -22.15
N HIS A 70 1.27 -4.08 -22.09
CA HIS A 70 1.05 -5.12 -23.09
C HIS A 70 -0.23 -5.94 -22.83
N LEU A 71 -0.88 -5.76 -21.67
CA LEU A 71 -2.12 -6.46 -21.36
C LEU A 71 -3.29 -5.88 -22.16
N ASN A 72 -4.17 -6.76 -22.63
CA ASN A 72 -5.38 -6.36 -23.35
C ASN A 72 -6.38 -5.67 -22.39
N ASP A 73 -6.89 -4.49 -22.78
CA ASP A 73 -7.81 -3.69 -21.95
C ASP A 73 -9.20 -4.31 -21.80
N THR A 74 -9.64 -5.15 -22.75
CA THR A 74 -10.93 -5.85 -22.65
C THR A 74 -10.84 -7.01 -21.66
N LEU A 75 -9.78 -7.81 -21.74
CA LEU A 75 -9.56 -8.96 -20.85
C LEU A 75 -9.13 -8.53 -19.44
N PHE A 76 -8.34 -7.47 -19.35
CA PHE A 76 -7.81 -6.92 -18.11
C PHE A 76 -8.18 -5.45 -18.02
N PRO A 77 -9.40 -5.07 -17.60
CA PRO A 77 -9.80 -3.67 -17.56
C PRO A 77 -8.93 -2.83 -16.61
N PRO A 78 -8.67 -1.55 -16.92
CA PRO A 78 -7.99 -0.64 -16.01
C PRO A 78 -8.79 -0.47 -14.71
N ALA A 79 -8.09 -0.18 -13.62
CA ALA A 79 -8.70 0.08 -12.32
C ALA A 79 -9.64 1.30 -12.41
N LYS A 80 -10.91 1.11 -12.02
CA LYS A 80 -11.90 2.18 -11.91
C LYS A 80 -11.77 2.90 -10.56
N PRO A 81 -12.17 4.18 -10.46
CA PRO A 81 -12.10 4.92 -9.20
C PRO A 81 -12.76 4.21 -8.02
N ASP A 82 -13.89 3.52 -8.21
CA ASP A 82 -14.57 2.80 -7.12
C ASP A 82 -13.74 1.64 -6.56
N ARG A 83 -13.01 0.92 -7.43
CA ARG A 83 -12.07 -0.12 -6.98
C ARG A 83 -10.90 0.50 -6.21
N VAL A 84 -10.44 1.67 -6.63
CA VAL A 84 -9.37 2.40 -5.97
C VAL A 84 -9.81 2.92 -4.60
N GLN A 85 -11.08 3.30 -4.43
CA GLN A 85 -11.64 3.63 -3.12
C GLN A 85 -11.53 2.45 -2.14
N GLY A 86 -11.83 1.22 -2.59
CA GLY A 86 -11.65 0.02 -1.77
C GLY A 86 -10.17 -0.24 -1.37
N LEU A 87 -9.22 0.15 -2.22
CA LEU A 87 -7.79 0.10 -1.84
C LEU A 87 -7.45 1.14 -0.77
N ILE A 88 -8.00 2.35 -0.87
CA ILE A 88 -7.80 3.38 0.16
C ILE A 88 -8.39 2.91 1.50
N GLU A 89 -9.61 2.37 1.49
CA GLU A 89 -10.26 1.81 2.69
C GLU A 89 -9.44 0.69 3.34
N LYS A 90 -8.74 -0.12 2.52
CA LYS A 90 -7.92 -1.22 3.00
C LYS A 90 -6.58 -0.77 3.60
N TYR A 91 -5.94 0.24 3.02
CA TYR A 91 -4.54 0.57 3.30
C TYR A 91 -4.32 1.86 4.08
N GLU A 92 -5.27 2.79 4.04
CA GLU A 92 -5.12 4.07 4.74
C GLU A 92 -5.40 3.91 6.24
N PRO A 93 -4.48 4.32 7.13
CA PRO A 93 -4.72 4.23 8.57
C PRO A 93 -5.71 5.29 9.09
N SER A 94 -5.77 6.47 8.47
CA SER A 94 -6.62 7.57 8.93
C SER A 94 -8.03 7.48 8.39
N GLY A 95 -9.01 7.24 9.27
CA GLY A 95 -10.44 7.25 8.91
C GLY A 95 -10.91 8.55 8.24
N MET A 96 -10.30 9.69 8.60
CA MET A 96 -10.61 10.98 7.95
C MET A 96 -10.16 11.01 6.49
N ASN A 97 -8.99 10.44 6.21
CA ASN A 97 -8.47 10.36 4.84
C ASN A 97 -9.28 9.35 4.02
N ILE A 98 -9.66 8.21 4.61
CA ILE A 98 -10.56 7.22 3.99
C ILE A 98 -11.86 7.89 3.52
N GLN A 99 -12.54 8.61 4.42
CA GLN A 99 -13.80 9.30 4.11
C GLN A 99 -13.64 10.35 3.00
N ARG A 100 -12.45 10.94 2.87
CA ARG A 100 -12.14 11.93 1.83
C ARG A 100 -11.62 11.30 0.53
N GLY A 101 -11.48 9.98 0.46
CA GLY A 101 -10.87 9.29 -0.68
C GLY A 101 -9.42 9.72 -0.89
N GLN A 102 -8.67 9.82 0.20
CA GLN A 102 -7.28 10.27 0.25
C GLN A 102 -6.39 9.16 0.81
N LEU A 103 -5.20 9.00 0.21
CA LEU A 103 -4.16 8.10 0.66
C LEU A 103 -2.96 8.91 1.15
N SER A 104 -2.48 8.62 2.35
CA SER A 104 -1.28 9.20 2.95
C SER A 104 -0.01 8.51 2.43
N PRO A 105 1.19 9.09 2.68
CA PRO A 105 2.45 8.39 2.42
C PRO A 105 2.53 7.03 3.14
N GLU A 106 2.04 6.94 4.39
CA GLU A 106 1.98 5.67 5.11
C GLU A 106 1.04 4.67 4.42
N GLY A 107 -0.15 5.10 3.99
CA GLY A 107 -1.05 4.25 3.21
C GLY A 107 -0.41 3.75 1.92
N MET A 108 0.44 4.56 1.28
CA MET A 108 1.21 4.17 0.10
C MET A 108 2.24 3.08 0.40
N VAL A 109 2.90 3.12 1.55
CA VAL A 109 3.82 2.04 1.99
C VAL A 109 3.06 0.72 2.05
N TRP A 110 1.91 0.69 2.72
CA TRP A 110 1.13 -0.53 2.89
C TRP A 110 0.52 -1.03 1.58
N PHE A 111 0.08 -0.12 0.69
CA PHE A 111 -0.37 -0.49 -0.65
C PHE A 111 0.74 -1.15 -1.47
N LEU A 112 1.94 -0.55 -1.51
CA LEU A 112 3.05 -1.07 -2.32
C LEU A 112 3.57 -2.42 -1.81
N CYS A 113 3.49 -2.66 -0.50
CA CYS A 113 3.82 -3.94 0.13
C CYS A 113 2.65 -4.95 0.10
N GLY A 114 1.46 -4.54 -0.33
CA GLY A 114 0.25 -5.34 -0.33
C GLY A 114 0.15 -6.31 -1.52
N PRO A 115 -0.69 -7.35 -1.41
CA PRO A 115 -0.84 -8.36 -2.46
C PRO A 115 -1.40 -7.81 -3.79
N GLU A 116 -2.16 -6.71 -3.77
CA GLU A 116 -2.66 -6.07 -4.99
C GLU A 116 -1.55 -5.40 -5.82
N ASN A 117 -0.35 -5.22 -5.25
CA ASN A 117 0.84 -4.72 -5.94
C ASN A 117 1.90 -5.83 -6.14
N SER A 118 1.49 -7.09 -6.15
CA SER A 118 2.37 -8.24 -6.41
C SER A 118 3.04 -8.15 -7.79
N ILE A 119 4.34 -8.44 -7.84
CA ILE A 119 5.09 -8.55 -9.09
C ILE A 119 4.66 -9.75 -9.94
N ILE A 120 4.12 -10.81 -9.29
CA ILE A 120 3.66 -12.02 -9.96
C ILE A 120 2.17 -11.91 -10.21
N SER A 121 1.76 -12.14 -11.47
CA SER A 121 0.36 -12.29 -11.86
C SER A 121 -0.20 -13.61 -11.31
N GLN A 122 -1.29 -13.55 -10.55
CA GLN A 122 -1.81 -14.71 -9.82
C GLN A 122 -2.29 -15.85 -10.73
N ASP A 123 -2.75 -15.52 -11.94
CA ASP A 123 -3.13 -16.45 -13.00
C ASP A 123 -1.97 -17.34 -13.46
N LYS A 124 -0.71 -16.91 -13.24
CA LYS A 124 0.49 -17.66 -13.61
C LYS A 124 1.06 -18.52 -12.48
N LEU A 125 0.45 -18.49 -11.29
CA LEU A 125 0.90 -19.32 -10.16
C LEU A 125 0.45 -20.78 -10.32
N PHE A 126 -0.72 -21.00 -10.93
CA PHE A 126 -1.26 -22.32 -11.20
C PHE A 126 -0.88 -22.79 -12.60
N LEU A 127 -1.17 -24.06 -12.91
CA LEU A 127 -1.01 -24.60 -14.25
C LEU A 127 -1.90 -23.82 -15.25
N TYR A 128 -1.28 -22.94 -16.03
CA TYR A 128 -1.96 -22.03 -16.96
C TYR A 128 -1.65 -22.31 -18.43
N GLN A 129 -0.66 -23.17 -18.68
CA GLN A 129 -0.27 -23.60 -20.01
C GLN A 129 -1.16 -24.77 -20.46
N ASP A 130 -1.43 -24.84 -21.75
CA ASP A 130 -2.07 -26.01 -22.34
C ASP A 130 -1.10 -27.20 -22.29
N MET A 131 -1.50 -28.25 -21.58
CA MET A 131 -0.68 -29.44 -21.38
C MET A 131 -0.94 -30.53 -22.43
N ASN A 132 -1.76 -30.24 -23.43
CA ASN A 132 -2.08 -31.17 -24.53
C ASN A 132 -1.32 -30.86 -25.83
N GLN A 133 -0.25 -30.06 -25.74
CA GLN A 133 0.66 -29.81 -26.87
C GLN A 133 1.58 -30.98 -27.16
#